data_AF-A0A846NG81-F1
#
_entry.id   AF-A0A846NG81-F1
#
_cell.length_a   1.000
_cell.length_b   1.000
_cell.length_c   1.000
_cell.angle_alpha   90.00
_cell.angle_beta   90.00
_cell.angle_gamma   90.00
#
_symmetry.space_group_name_H-M   'P 1'
#
loop_
_entity.id
_entity.type
_entity.pdbx_description
1 polymer ?
#
loop_
_entity_poly.entity_id
_entity_poly.type
_entity_poly.pdbx_seq_one_letter_code
_entity_poly.pdbx_strand_id
1 'polypeptide(L)'
;IEQIVCSIDLISQPKQLSNLKNHNPKKDGLIVRSLDGRLGLLLPDLDGVDTVEKQFLICCTKGGINPKVDTPILYQFQVERHKEK
;
A
#
# COMPACT_ATOMS: atom_id res chain seq x y z
N ILE A 1 14.80 8.16 30.98
CA ILE A 1 14.05 7.00 30.45
C ILE A 1 13.37 7.50 29.19
N GLU A 2 13.71 6.93 28.03
CA GLU A 2 13.07 7.28 26.76
C GLU A 2 11.63 6.77 26.77
N GLN A 3 10.67 7.63 26.44
CA GLN A 3 9.27 7.23 26.27
C GLN A 3 9.15 6.54 24.91
N ILE A 4 8.84 5.24 24.93
CA ILE A 4 8.52 4.49 23.71
C ILE A 4 7.06 4.77 23.37
N VAL A 5 6.80 5.32 22.18
CA VAL A 5 5.44 5.51 21.67
C VAL A 5 5.08 4.29 20.83
N CYS A 6 4.05 3.56 21.24
CA CYS A 6 3.53 2.40 20.54
C CYS A 6 2.31 2.78 19.69
N SER A 7 2.25 2.25 18.46
CA SER A 7 1.06 2.33 17.60
C SER A 7 0.70 0.95 17.08
N ILE A 8 -0.59 0.61 17.14
CA ILE A 8 -1.14 -0.63 16.61
C ILE A 8 -1.93 -0.30 15.35
N ASP A 9 -1.51 -0.87 14.22
CA ASP A 9 -2.21 -0.75 12.94
C ASP A 9 -2.99 -2.05 12.69
N LEU A 10 -4.33 -1.96 12.68
CA LEU A 10 -5.21 -3.06 12.29
C LEU A 10 -5.41 -3.02 10.77
N ILE A 11 -5.06 -4.12 10.11
CA ILE A 11 -5.08 -4.23 8.64
C ILE A 11 -6.23 -5.12 8.20
N SER A 12 -7.10 -4.60 7.32
CA SER A 12 -8.21 -5.38 6.74
C SER A 12 -7.71 -6.46 5.78
N GLN A 13 -8.53 -7.47 5.51
CA GLN A 13 -8.23 -8.45 4.47
C GLN A 13 -8.05 -7.74 3.10
N PRO A 14 -6.97 -8.02 2.35
CA PRO A 14 -6.78 -7.42 1.03
C PRO A 14 -7.86 -7.83 0.03
N LYS A 15 -8.39 -6.85 -0.71
CA LYS A 15 -9.38 -7.05 -1.77
C LYS A 15 -8.75 -6.75 -3.13
N GLN A 16 -8.93 -7.67 -4.08
CA GLN A 16 -8.41 -7.48 -5.43
C GLN A 16 -9.12 -6.31 -6.13
N LEU A 17 -8.35 -5.55 -6.88
CA LEU A 17 -8.80 -4.41 -7.68
C LEU A 17 -8.69 -4.70 -9.17
N SER A 18 -9.72 -4.30 -9.92
CA SER A 18 -9.68 -4.29 -11.39
C SER A 18 -8.95 -3.05 -11.93
N ASN A 19 -8.97 -1.94 -11.20
CA ASN A 19 -8.29 -0.69 -11.51
C ASN A 19 -8.20 0.20 -10.24
N LEU A 20 -7.46 1.30 -10.34
CA LEU A 20 -7.22 2.23 -9.22
C LEU A 20 -8.18 3.44 -9.19
N LYS A 21 -9.28 3.46 -9.95
CA LYS A 21 -10.14 4.66 -10.07
C LYS A 21 -10.74 5.12 -8.74
N ASN A 22 -11.03 4.19 -7.83
CA ASN A 22 -11.63 4.48 -6.53
C ASN A 22 -10.64 4.34 -5.37
N HIS A 23 -9.34 4.26 -5.67
CA HIS A 23 -8.29 4.07 -4.68
C HIS A 23 -7.90 5.43 -4.07
N ASN A 24 -7.82 5.53 -2.75
CA ASN A 24 -7.37 6.76 -2.08
C ASN A 24 -6.07 6.51 -1.30
N PRO A 25 -4.93 7.09 -1.69
CA PRO A 25 -3.64 6.82 -1.04
C PRO A 25 -3.58 7.25 0.43
N LYS A 26 -4.48 8.13 0.89
CA LYS A 26 -4.59 8.54 2.29
C LYS A 26 -5.40 7.58 3.16
N LYS A 27 -6.17 6.68 2.56
CA LYS A 27 -7.07 5.75 3.30
C LYS A 27 -6.77 4.29 3.01
N ASP A 28 -6.38 4.00 1.79
CA ASP A 28 -6.21 2.66 1.26
C ASP A 28 -4.71 2.36 1.04
N GLY A 29 -4.25 1.29 1.68
CA GLY A 29 -2.97 0.67 1.37
C GLY A 29 -3.06 -0.08 0.04
N LEU A 30 -1.93 -0.19 -0.64
CA LEU A 30 -1.84 -0.80 -1.97
C LEU A 30 -0.84 -1.95 -1.95
N ILE A 31 -1.24 -3.09 -2.49
CA ILE A 31 -0.39 -4.24 -2.76
C ILE A 31 -0.34 -4.44 -4.27
N VAL A 32 0.87 -4.59 -4.80
CA VAL A 32 1.12 -4.90 -6.20
C VAL A 32 1.84 -6.25 -6.25
N ARG A 33 1.29 -7.20 -6.99
CA ARG A 33 1.85 -8.55 -7.15
C ARG A 33 2.08 -8.85 -8.62
N SER A 34 3.21 -9.44 -8.96
CA SER A 34 3.48 -9.96 -10.30
C SER A 34 3.09 -11.45 -10.41
N LEU A 35 3.00 -11.95 -11.64
CA LEU A 35 2.70 -13.37 -11.90
C LEU A 35 3.81 -14.31 -11.42
N ASP A 36 5.06 -13.85 -11.41
CA ASP A 36 6.23 -14.61 -10.95
C ASP A 36 6.43 -14.57 -9.42
N GLY A 37 5.53 -13.93 -8.68
CA GLY A 37 5.50 -13.97 -7.21
C GLY A 37 6.17 -12.80 -6.50
N ARG A 38 6.77 -11.83 -7.21
CA ARG A 38 7.22 -10.57 -6.60
C ARG A 38 6.03 -9.80 -6.02
N LEU A 39 6.27 -9.09 -4.92
CA LEU A 39 5.23 -8.35 -4.21
C LEU A 39 5.78 -7.05 -3.63
N GLY A 40 5.07 -5.96 -3.91
CA GLY A 40 5.24 -4.67 -3.25
C GLY A 40 4.03 -4.35 -2.38
N LEU A 41 4.26 -3.68 -1.25
CA LEU A 41 3.21 -3.17 -0.38
C LEU A 41 3.54 -1.74 0.06
N LEU A 42 2.52 -0.90 0.11
CA LEU A 42 2.62 0.44 0.66
C LEU A 42 1.41 0.73 1.56
N LEU A 43 1.69 1.20 2.79
CA LEU A 43 0.66 1.66 3.72
C LEU A 43 -0.01 2.95 3.20
N PRO A 44 -1.24 3.22 3.63
CA PRO A 44 -1.88 4.52 3.38
C PRO A 44 -1.22 5.62 4.21
N ASP A 45 -1.53 6.87 3.85
CA ASP A 45 -1.22 8.08 4.62
C ASP A 45 0.29 8.27 4.90
N LEU A 46 1.10 8.05 3.87
CA LEU A 46 2.54 8.27 3.92
C LEU A 46 2.91 9.66 3.39
N ASP A 47 3.77 10.35 4.13
CA ASP A 47 4.26 11.68 3.75
C ASP A 47 4.86 11.69 2.33
N GLY A 48 4.38 12.62 1.52
CA GLY A 48 4.81 12.78 0.14
C GLY A 48 4.17 11.79 -0.85
N VAL A 49 3.18 10.99 -0.46
CA VAL A 49 2.42 10.10 -1.37
C VAL A 49 0.99 10.61 -1.56
N ASP A 50 0.84 11.68 -2.33
CA ASP A 50 -0.44 12.37 -2.50
C ASP A 50 -1.30 11.88 -3.67
N THR A 51 -0.73 11.08 -4.58
CA THR A 51 -1.43 10.58 -5.77
C THR A 51 -1.41 9.06 -5.85
N VAL A 52 -2.46 8.52 -6.46
CA VAL A 52 -2.64 7.09 -6.71
C VAL A 52 -1.50 6.54 -7.58
N GLU A 53 -1.14 7.27 -8.63
CA GLU A 53 -0.07 6.90 -9.55
C GLU A 53 1.28 6.84 -8.82
N LYS A 54 1.55 7.81 -7.94
CA LYS A 54 2.79 7.84 -7.17
C LYS A 54 2.84 6.66 -6.19
N GLN A 55 1.76 6.38 -5.48
CA GLN A 55 1.68 5.22 -4.58
C GLN A 55 1.90 3.91 -5.35
N PHE A 56 1.28 3.76 -6.51
CA PHE A 56 1.45 2.60 -7.39
C PHE A 56 2.90 2.41 -7.84
N LEU A 57 3.56 3.47 -8.33
CA LEU A 57 4.94 3.40 -8.79
C LEU A 57 5.92 3.09 -7.65
N ILE A 58 5.73 3.68 -6.47
CA ILE A 58 6.56 3.37 -5.29
C ILE A 58 6.35 1.91 -4.87
N CYS A 59 5.10 1.44 -4.86
CA CYS A 59 4.78 0.06 -4.52
C CYS A 59 5.41 -0.93 -5.50
N CYS A 60 5.31 -0.67 -6.81
CA CYS A 60 5.99 -1.43 -7.85
C CYS A 60 7.51 -1.47 -7.62
N THR A 61 8.12 -0.30 -7.36
CA THR A 61 9.56 -0.19 -7.11
C THR A 61 10.00 -1.01 -5.90
N LYS A 62 9.25 -0.96 -4.79
CA LYS A 62 9.50 -1.78 -3.60
C LYS A 62 9.39 -3.28 -3.87
N GLY A 63 8.46 -3.68 -4.73
CA GLY A 63 8.31 -5.07 -5.16
C GLY A 63 9.25 -5.50 -6.28
N GLY A 64 10.10 -4.61 -6.80
CA GLY A 64 10.92 -4.89 -7.99
C GLY A 64 10.08 -5.20 -9.24
N ILE A 65 8.86 -4.67 -9.34
CA ILE A 65 7.91 -4.86 -10.44
C ILE A 65 8.02 -3.68 -11.41
N ASN A 66 8.17 -3.96 -12.70
CA ASN A 66 8.20 -2.94 -13.73
C ASN A 66 6.85 -2.91 -14.47
N PRO A 67 5.99 -1.90 -14.24
CA PRO A 67 4.64 -1.85 -14.80
C PRO A 67 4.60 -1.66 -16.32
N LYS A 68 5.74 -1.45 -16.99
CA LYS A 68 5.82 -1.38 -18.45
C LYS A 68 5.98 -2.75 -19.12
N VAL A 69 6.47 -3.76 -18.38
CA VAL A 69 6.74 -5.11 -18.91
C VAL A 69 5.98 -6.19 -18.16
N ASP A 70 5.76 -5.98 -16.86
CA ASP A 70 4.98 -6.87 -16.01
C ASP A 70 3.49 -6.53 -16.11
N THR A 71 2.63 -7.53 -15.92
CA THR A 71 1.18 -7.34 -15.72
C THR A 71 0.86 -7.44 -14.23
N PRO A 72 0.87 -6.32 -13.48
CA PRO A 72 0.64 -6.33 -12.05
C PRO A 72 -0.82 -6.65 -11.70
N ILE A 73 -1.00 -7.49 -10.69
CA ILE A 73 -2.27 -7.72 -10.00
C ILE A 73 -2.33 -6.78 -8.79
N LEU A 74 -3.44 -6.07 -8.65
CA LEU A 74 -3.61 -5.02 -7.65
C LEU A 74 -4.53 -5.51 -6.53
N TYR A 75 -4.19 -5.18 -5.29
CA TYR A 75 -5.05 -5.34 -4.13
C TYR A 75 -5.02 -4.09 -3.27
N GLN A 76 -6.15 -3.77 -2.64
CA GLN A 76 -6.22 -2.72 -1.62
C GLN A 76 -6.57 -3.31 -0.27
N PHE A 77 -6.16 -2.62 0.79
CA PHE A 77 -6.56 -2.88 2.16
C PHE A 77 -6.70 -1.56 2.92
N GLN A 78 -7.41 -1.58 4.04
CA GLN A 78 -7.57 -0.42 4.90
C GLN A 78 -6.79 -0.61 6.19
N VAL A 79 -6.35 0.50 6.77
CA VAL A 79 -5.60 0.54 8.03
C VAL A 79 -6.35 1.39 9.03
N GLU A 80 -6.65 0.81 10.19
CA GLU A 80 -7.13 1.52 11.37
C GLU A 80 -5.98 1.64 12.37
N ARG A 81 -5.58 2.87 12.70
CA ARG A 81 -4.42 3.14 13.57
C ARG A 81 -4.89 3.51 14.97
N HIS A 82 -4.49 2.71 15.96
CA HIS A 82 -4.68 2.98 17.37
C HIS A 82 -3.35 3.43 17.99
N LYS A 83 -3.34 4.59 18.64
CA LYS A 83 -2.21 5.07 19.43
C LYS A 83 -2.56 4.92 20.91
N GLU A 84 -1.58 4.47 21.70
CA GLU A 84 -1.69 4.50 23.15
C GLU A 84 -1.85 5.97 23.60
N LYS A 85 -2.81 6.23 24.50
CA LYS A 85 -3.10 7.56 25.03
C LYS A 85 -2.23 7.88 26.23
#